data_AF-A0A938IYX1-F1
#
_entry.id   AF-A0A938IYX1-F1
#
_cell.length_a   1.000
_cell.length_b   1.000
_cell.length_c   1.000
_cell.angle_alpha   90.00
_cell.angle_beta   90.00
_cell.angle_gamma   90.00
#
_symmetry.space_group_name_H-M   'P 1'
#
loop_
_entity.id
_entity.type
_entity.pdbx_description
1 polymer ?
#
loop_
_entity_poly.entity_id
_entity_poly.type
_entity_poly.pdbx_seq_one_letter_code
_entity_poly.pdbx_strand_id
1 'polypeptide(L)'
;MTAARIVAPFVARRATRTRAATGAALVLALTGLLPIATAAGTAAGTLPTDWCAPEPSSTDRPDTVAGHQIHVVYAHPADAPDRTTTLAPRIVRDLGGVDAWWRGQDPGRTPRFDLAAFADCDSPLGALDLTTLALPGPSTAYANPDATLAASVRTELQRVLGPKAGTVYLVYLDAPVGPFHDQVVCGLAAANTAFVFLQQSPGCSPGGGLGAGDGWPASTAAHELTHLFTNGPLTGAPHACPDDDGHICEPGSGDLLDTASPRTSPFLSDMVLDPGRDDYYGHGIPGRIDVRASEYLARLDAPQQPVTVAVTPDGGGRVTSAGPGIACPPACSIPFDGDTTVRLVATAADGYVFRGWSGSCSGPATQCAVVADSALDVTATFEALVAYRVRVVGSGRITTLTDACDARCTWDAPARTTVDLHAEPERGARFAGWSGACAGERARCRVRIGKAVRVVATFERR
;
A
#
# COMPACT_ATOMS: atom_id res chain seq x y z
N MET A 1 47.78 48.38 -5.21
CA MET A 1 49.10 48.21 -5.87
C MET A 1 48.84 47.57 -7.23
N THR A 2 49.02 48.30 -8.32
CA THR A 2 50.20 48.20 -9.22
C THR A 2 50.06 46.98 -10.15
N ALA A 3 49.35 47.07 -11.28
CA ALA A 3 49.87 47.40 -12.64
C ALA A 3 50.53 46.19 -13.36
N ALA A 4 50.54 46.05 -14.69
CA ALA A 4 50.36 47.04 -15.77
C ALA A 4 49.70 46.48 -17.06
N ARG A 5 49.46 47.36 -18.05
CA ARG A 5 49.07 47.04 -19.45
C ARG A 5 50.27 47.19 -20.41
N ILE A 6 50.36 46.33 -21.42
CA ILE A 6 51.17 46.49 -22.66
C ILE A 6 50.31 45.84 -23.78
N VAL A 7 49.74 46.51 -24.79
CA VAL A 7 50.24 47.42 -25.85
C VAL A 7 50.94 46.67 -27.02
N ALA A 8 50.27 46.63 -28.18
CA ALA A 8 50.85 46.29 -29.50
C ALA A 8 50.94 47.59 -30.35
N PRO A 9 51.75 47.65 -31.44
CA PRO A 9 51.19 47.45 -32.80
C PRO A 9 52.21 47.05 -33.92
N PHE A 10 51.77 47.16 -35.20
CA PHE A 10 52.52 47.06 -36.50
C PHE A 10 53.06 45.67 -36.93
N VAL A 11 52.91 45.09 -38.14
CA VAL A 11 52.54 45.46 -39.56
C VAL A 11 53.74 45.54 -40.54
N ALA A 12 53.91 44.56 -41.45
CA ALA A 12 54.16 44.74 -42.91
C ALA A 12 54.49 43.46 -43.77
N ARG A 13 53.54 43.03 -44.61
CA ARG A 13 53.63 42.61 -46.06
C ARG A 13 54.83 41.82 -46.69
N ARG A 14 54.45 40.66 -47.30
CA ARG A 14 54.65 40.18 -48.72
C ARG A 14 55.94 39.47 -49.25
N ALA A 15 55.73 38.19 -49.62
CA ALA A 15 55.68 37.63 -51.01
C ALA A 15 56.92 37.06 -51.77
N THR A 16 56.79 35.79 -52.22
CA THR A 16 57.12 35.16 -53.54
C THR A 16 56.38 33.79 -53.59
N ARG A 17 55.77 33.25 -54.67
CA ARG A 17 56.18 32.89 -56.07
C ARG A 17 57.21 31.73 -56.13
N THR A 18 57.09 30.65 -56.93
CA THR A 18 56.12 30.29 -58.02
C THR A 18 55.98 28.74 -58.24
N ARG A 19 55.17 28.30 -59.23
CA ARG A 19 54.81 26.89 -59.57
C ARG A 19 55.77 26.13 -60.51
N ALA A 20 55.63 24.79 -60.52
CA ALA A 20 55.89 23.83 -61.61
C ALA A 20 54.92 22.61 -61.47
N ALA A 21 55.03 21.48 -62.19
CA ALA A 21 54.79 21.20 -63.63
C ALA A 21 54.78 19.66 -63.87
N THR A 22 54.15 18.99 -64.87
CA THR A 22 53.00 19.24 -65.78
C THR A 22 52.61 17.92 -66.51
N GLY A 23 51.32 17.55 -66.59
CA GLY A 23 50.78 16.46 -67.44
C GLY A 23 49.39 15.97 -66.93
N ALA A 24 48.27 15.90 -67.66
CA ALA A 24 47.93 15.53 -69.05
C ALA A 24 47.74 13.99 -69.24
N ALA A 25 46.63 13.47 -69.79
CA ALA A 25 45.39 14.10 -70.28
C ALA A 25 44.22 13.08 -70.43
N LEU A 26 43.12 13.55 -71.04
CA LEU A 26 42.01 12.83 -71.68
C LEU A 26 40.79 12.44 -70.81
N VAL A 27 39.60 12.78 -71.31
CA VAL A 27 38.28 12.41 -70.80
C VAL A 27 37.47 11.87 -71.98
N LEU A 28 36.81 10.73 -71.79
CA LEU A 28 35.66 10.31 -72.58
C LEU A 28 34.73 9.48 -71.67
N ALA A 29 33.43 9.62 -71.86
CA ALA A 29 32.42 8.96 -71.03
C ALA A 29 31.75 7.80 -71.76
N LEU A 30 31.22 6.83 -71.01
CA LEU A 30 29.77 6.53 -71.04
C LEU A 30 29.34 5.63 -69.86
N THR A 31 28.16 5.94 -69.32
CA THR A 31 27.18 5.06 -68.65
C THR A 31 27.63 3.73 -68.01
N GLY A 32 27.61 3.68 -66.68
CA GLY A 32 27.44 2.46 -65.89
C GLY A 32 26.43 2.67 -64.78
N LEU A 33 25.26 2.02 -64.85
CA LEU A 33 24.23 2.06 -63.81
C LEU A 33 24.61 1.10 -62.68
N LEU A 34 25.04 1.64 -61.54
CA LEU A 34 25.11 0.93 -60.27
C LEU A 34 23.87 1.32 -59.44
N PRO A 35 23.13 0.35 -58.86
CA PRO A 35 22.05 0.68 -57.95
C PRO A 35 22.64 1.29 -56.68
N ILE A 36 22.17 2.49 -56.32
CA ILE A 36 22.39 3.00 -54.96
C ILE A 36 21.54 2.13 -54.06
N ALA A 37 22.16 1.14 -53.42
CA ALA A 37 21.56 0.43 -52.31
C ALA A 37 21.37 1.44 -51.17
N THR A 38 20.16 2.01 -51.09
CA THR A 38 19.73 2.77 -49.92
C THR A 38 19.69 1.80 -48.76
N ALA A 39 20.79 1.73 -48.03
CA ALA A 39 20.86 1.12 -46.71
C ALA A 39 19.98 1.96 -45.78
N ALA A 40 18.67 1.72 -45.85
CA ALA A 40 17.72 2.08 -44.83
C ALA A 40 18.09 1.25 -43.60
N GLY A 41 19.11 1.74 -42.88
CA GLY A 41 19.49 1.22 -41.59
C GLY A 41 18.29 1.42 -40.68
N THR A 42 17.48 0.37 -40.53
CA THR A 42 16.44 0.30 -39.53
C THR A 42 17.13 0.34 -38.18
N ALA A 43 17.30 1.55 -37.66
CA ALA A 43 17.44 1.78 -36.25
C ALA A 43 16.13 1.31 -35.59
N ALA A 44 16.02 -0.01 -35.42
CA ALA A 44 15.16 -0.62 -34.43
C ALA A 44 15.75 -0.23 -33.07
N GLY A 45 15.56 1.04 -32.71
CA GLY A 45 15.68 1.46 -31.33
C GLY A 45 14.64 0.66 -30.58
N THR A 46 15.10 -0.31 -29.80
CA THR A 46 14.33 -0.84 -28.69
C THR A 46 13.84 0.36 -27.91
N LEU A 47 12.53 0.57 -27.91
CA LEU A 47 11.90 1.49 -26.97
C LEU A 47 12.37 1.05 -25.58
N PRO A 48 12.81 1.97 -24.71
CA PRO A 48 12.93 1.67 -23.29
C PRO A 48 11.62 1.01 -22.84
N THR A 49 11.72 -0.20 -22.29
CA THR A 49 10.57 -0.90 -21.72
C THR A 49 10.28 -0.28 -20.36
N ASP A 50 9.79 0.97 -20.39
CA ASP A 50 9.43 1.78 -19.21
C ASP A 50 8.44 1.03 -18.31
N TRP A 51 7.70 0.06 -18.86
CA TRP A 51 6.99 -0.97 -18.11
C TRP A 51 7.62 -2.35 -18.37
N CYS A 52 7.90 -3.09 -17.30
CA CYS A 52 8.66 -4.35 -17.32
C CYS A 52 7.81 -5.63 -17.42
N ALA A 53 6.48 -5.54 -17.36
CA ALA A 53 5.63 -6.73 -17.44
C ALA A 53 5.66 -7.32 -18.86
N PRO A 54 5.78 -8.66 -19.01
CA PRO A 54 5.80 -9.29 -20.33
C PRO A 54 4.46 -9.18 -21.08
N GLU A 55 3.35 -9.14 -20.34
CA GLU A 55 1.99 -9.04 -20.88
C GLU A 55 1.01 -8.34 -19.90
N PRO A 56 -0.11 -7.79 -20.41
CA PRO A 56 -1.25 -7.36 -19.59
C PRO A 56 -1.75 -8.43 -18.63
N SER A 57 -2.26 -8.02 -17.47
CA SER A 57 -2.89 -8.91 -16.50
C SER A 57 -4.17 -8.29 -15.96
N SER A 58 -5.25 -9.07 -15.90
CA SER A 58 -6.48 -8.71 -15.19
C SER A 58 -6.51 -9.22 -13.74
N THR A 59 -5.38 -9.76 -13.26
CA THR A 59 -5.19 -10.17 -11.87
C THR A 59 -3.96 -9.52 -11.28
N ASP A 60 -4.11 -9.10 -10.04
CA ASP A 60 -3.03 -8.74 -9.13
C ASP A 60 -1.88 -9.77 -9.15
N ARG A 61 -0.63 -9.29 -9.19
CA ARG A 61 0.56 -10.14 -9.07
C ARG A 61 1.11 -10.11 -7.64
N PRO A 62 1.80 -11.17 -7.17
CA PRO A 62 2.35 -11.17 -5.82
C PRO A 62 3.37 -10.04 -5.58
N ASP A 63 3.04 -9.15 -4.65
CA ASP A 63 3.82 -7.98 -4.32
C ASP A 63 5.23 -8.33 -3.80
N THR A 64 6.22 -7.57 -4.24
CA THR A 64 7.63 -7.65 -3.80
C THR A 64 7.97 -6.65 -2.70
N VAL A 65 7.09 -5.68 -2.46
CA VAL A 65 7.22 -4.65 -1.41
C VAL A 65 6.08 -4.78 -0.40
N ALA A 66 6.42 -4.97 0.88
CA ALA A 66 5.43 -4.87 1.94
C ALA A 66 5.05 -3.40 2.18
N GLY A 67 3.78 -3.15 2.46
CA GLY A 67 3.33 -1.80 2.80
C GLY A 67 1.82 -1.66 2.88
N HIS A 68 1.39 -0.41 3.07
CA HIS A 68 0.24 0.10 2.35
C HIS A 68 0.73 0.53 0.96
N GLN A 69 -0.06 0.27 -0.09
CA GLN A 69 0.37 0.39 -1.48
C GLN A 69 -0.60 1.20 -2.34
N ILE A 70 -0.06 1.76 -3.41
CA ILE A 70 -0.77 2.36 -4.53
C ILE A 70 -0.76 1.35 -5.69
N HIS A 71 -1.84 0.59 -5.85
CA HIS A 71 -1.99 -0.34 -6.97
C HIS A 71 -2.49 0.41 -8.21
N VAL A 72 -1.77 0.29 -9.33
CA VAL A 72 -2.05 1.08 -10.54
C VAL A 72 -2.89 0.26 -11.51
N VAL A 73 -3.93 0.89 -12.06
CA VAL A 73 -4.90 0.23 -12.92
C VAL A 73 -5.10 1.03 -14.20
N TYR A 74 -4.94 0.39 -15.36
CA TYR A 74 -5.47 0.89 -16.62
C TYR A 74 -6.88 0.31 -16.81
N ALA A 75 -7.89 1.18 -16.87
CA ALA A 75 -9.29 0.78 -17.04
C ALA A 75 -9.86 1.25 -18.38
N HIS A 76 -10.63 0.39 -19.05
CA HIS A 76 -11.30 0.73 -20.31
C HIS A 76 -12.74 0.21 -20.35
N PRO A 77 -13.70 0.95 -20.94
CA PRO A 77 -15.06 0.46 -21.21
C PRO A 77 -15.14 -0.79 -22.10
N ALA A 78 -16.27 -1.49 -22.06
CA ALA A 78 -16.55 -2.69 -22.85
C ALA A 78 -16.64 -2.45 -24.37
N ASP A 79 -16.89 -1.20 -24.79
CA ASP A 79 -16.92 -0.77 -26.19
C ASP A 79 -15.61 -0.05 -26.62
N ALA A 80 -14.66 0.13 -25.71
CA ALA A 80 -13.34 0.67 -25.97
C ALA A 80 -12.32 -0.46 -26.22
N PRO A 81 -11.35 -0.28 -27.14
CA PRO A 81 -10.27 -1.24 -27.32
C PRO A 81 -9.32 -1.23 -26.12
N ASP A 82 -8.86 -2.39 -25.68
CA ASP A 82 -7.72 -2.47 -24.75
C ASP A 82 -6.47 -1.87 -25.42
N ARG A 83 -5.87 -0.87 -24.77
CA ARG A 83 -4.62 -0.22 -25.19
C ARG A 83 -3.47 -0.39 -24.20
N THR A 84 -3.57 -1.30 -23.22
CA THR A 84 -2.59 -1.51 -22.14
C THR A 84 -1.14 -1.49 -22.66
N THR A 85 -0.84 -2.26 -23.70
CA THR A 85 0.52 -2.39 -24.28
C THR A 85 1.09 -1.10 -24.87
N THR A 86 0.25 -0.09 -25.15
CA THR A 86 0.65 1.22 -25.67
C THR A 86 0.56 2.35 -24.63
N LEU A 87 -0.17 2.13 -23.54
CA LEU A 87 -0.42 3.15 -22.51
C LEU A 87 0.32 2.86 -21.19
N ALA A 88 0.50 1.60 -20.80
CA ALA A 88 1.22 1.24 -19.57
C ALA A 88 2.66 1.80 -19.52
N PRO A 89 3.50 1.72 -20.57
CA PRO A 89 4.83 2.37 -20.55
C PRO A 89 4.76 3.90 -20.37
N ARG A 90 3.69 4.54 -20.86
CA ARG A 90 3.46 5.99 -20.71
C ARG A 90 2.99 6.33 -19.29
N ILE A 91 2.11 5.51 -18.71
CA ILE A 91 1.68 5.59 -17.32
C ILE A 91 2.88 5.46 -16.38
N VAL A 92 3.72 4.42 -16.54
CA VAL A 92 4.89 4.23 -15.67
C VAL A 92 5.87 5.39 -15.78
N ARG A 93 6.06 5.99 -16.97
CA ARG A 93 6.91 7.17 -17.11
C ARG A 93 6.35 8.41 -16.41
N ASP A 94 5.04 8.66 -16.49
CA ASP A 94 4.41 9.76 -15.74
C ASP A 94 4.51 9.53 -14.23
N LEU A 95 4.30 8.30 -13.75
CA LEU A 95 4.43 7.96 -12.34
C LEU A 95 5.88 7.97 -11.84
N GLY A 96 6.86 7.63 -12.68
CA GLY A 96 8.29 7.88 -12.43
C GLY A 96 8.61 9.38 -12.34
N GLY A 97 7.87 10.20 -13.08
CA GLY A 97 7.84 11.66 -12.92
C GLY A 97 7.28 12.11 -11.58
N VAL A 98 6.14 11.55 -11.16
CA VAL A 98 5.52 11.83 -9.85
C VAL A 98 6.45 11.43 -8.70
N ASP A 99 7.06 10.24 -8.73
CA ASP A 99 8.06 9.79 -7.76
C ASP A 99 9.29 10.73 -7.73
N ALA A 100 9.83 11.10 -8.90
CA ALA A 100 10.98 12.00 -8.98
C ALA A 100 10.67 13.42 -8.46
N TRP A 101 9.48 13.95 -8.77
CA TRP A 101 8.99 15.22 -8.23
C TRP A 101 8.80 15.13 -6.72
N TRP A 102 8.15 14.08 -6.22
CA TRP A 102 7.87 13.90 -4.78
C TRP A 102 9.16 13.81 -3.97
N ARG A 103 10.17 13.08 -4.46
CA ARG A 103 11.52 13.03 -3.86
C ARG A 103 12.28 14.36 -3.97
N GLY A 104 11.88 15.26 -4.87
CA GLY A 104 12.31 16.66 -4.89
C GLY A 104 11.64 17.52 -3.83
N GLN A 105 10.36 17.24 -3.51
CA GLN A 105 9.56 17.95 -2.51
C GLN A 105 9.89 17.51 -1.07
N ASP A 106 10.09 16.21 -0.81
CA ASP A 106 10.73 15.69 0.41
C ASP A 106 11.63 14.48 0.08
N PRO A 107 12.97 14.64 0.07
CA PRO A 107 13.91 13.55 -0.21
C PRO A 107 13.83 12.36 0.76
N GLY A 108 13.16 12.50 1.91
CA GLY A 108 12.90 11.42 2.86
C GLY A 108 11.63 10.61 2.58
N ARG A 109 10.86 10.92 1.53
CA ARG A 109 9.57 10.26 1.20
C ARG A 109 9.43 10.00 -0.30
N THR A 110 8.70 8.95 -0.66
CA THR A 110 8.14 8.79 -2.02
C THR A 110 6.84 7.97 -1.99
N PRO A 111 5.91 8.08 -2.96
CA PRO A 111 4.72 7.23 -3.01
C PRO A 111 5.07 5.73 -3.14
N ARG A 112 4.49 4.88 -2.29
CA ARG A 112 4.72 3.43 -2.30
C ARG A 112 3.81 2.76 -3.32
N PHE A 113 4.25 2.74 -4.58
CA PHE A 113 3.59 1.97 -5.62
C PHE A 113 3.70 0.46 -5.39
N ASP A 114 2.72 -0.28 -5.90
CA ASP A 114 2.70 -1.75 -5.91
C ASP A 114 3.70 -2.28 -6.97
N LEU A 115 4.60 -3.19 -6.57
CA LEU A 115 5.70 -3.67 -7.42
C LEU A 115 5.74 -5.20 -7.45
N ALA A 116 5.73 -5.81 -8.64
CA ALA A 116 5.81 -7.26 -8.83
C ALA A 116 7.19 -7.73 -9.32
N ALA A 117 7.45 -9.04 -9.27
CA ALA A 117 8.73 -9.61 -9.68
C ALA A 117 8.81 -9.78 -11.22
N PHE A 118 9.47 -8.85 -11.91
CA PHE A 118 9.82 -8.96 -13.34
C PHE A 118 11.33 -9.15 -13.52
N ALA A 119 11.73 -10.03 -14.45
CA ALA A 119 13.14 -10.23 -14.80
C ALA A 119 13.69 -9.03 -15.57
N ASP A 120 14.97 -8.71 -15.34
CA ASP A 120 15.75 -7.70 -16.07
C ASP A 120 15.09 -6.31 -16.18
N CYS A 121 14.31 -5.92 -15.16
CA CYS A 121 13.57 -4.66 -15.13
C CYS A 121 14.46 -3.45 -14.81
N ASP A 122 14.57 -2.52 -15.77
CA ASP A 122 15.30 -1.24 -15.67
C ASP A 122 14.35 -0.06 -15.97
N SER A 123 13.25 0.01 -15.20
CA SER A 123 12.22 1.05 -15.32
C SER A 123 12.50 2.23 -14.36
N PRO A 124 12.19 3.49 -14.74
CA PRO A 124 12.30 4.65 -13.85
C PRO A 124 11.54 4.55 -12.52
N LEU A 125 10.48 3.74 -12.46
CA LEU A 125 9.68 3.49 -11.25
C LEU A 125 9.92 2.08 -10.66
N GLY A 126 10.88 1.34 -11.21
CA GLY A 126 11.04 -0.08 -10.94
C GLY A 126 9.87 -0.92 -11.48
N ALA A 127 9.66 -2.08 -10.86
CA ALA A 127 8.83 -3.16 -11.40
C ALA A 127 7.33 -2.99 -11.13
N LEU A 128 6.74 -1.84 -11.49
CA LEU A 128 5.34 -1.50 -11.24
C LEU A 128 4.38 -2.61 -11.68
N ASP A 129 3.59 -3.15 -10.75
CA ASP A 129 2.44 -3.96 -11.14
C ASP A 129 1.31 -3.06 -11.61
N LEU A 130 0.83 -3.33 -12.82
CA LEU A 130 -0.24 -2.58 -13.46
C LEU A 130 -1.28 -3.57 -13.97
N THR A 131 -2.48 -3.45 -13.41
CA THR A 131 -3.65 -4.27 -13.78
C THR A 131 -4.41 -3.63 -14.95
N THR A 132 -4.87 -4.45 -15.88
CA THR A 132 -5.84 -4.12 -16.92
C THR A 132 -7.25 -4.46 -16.45
N LEU A 133 -8.12 -3.45 -16.36
CA LEU A 133 -9.51 -3.60 -15.95
C LEU A 133 -10.47 -3.32 -17.12
N ALA A 134 -10.94 -4.39 -17.76
CA ALA A 134 -12.07 -4.32 -18.69
C ALA A 134 -13.37 -4.07 -17.91
N LEU A 135 -13.93 -2.88 -18.04
CA LEU A 135 -15.16 -2.47 -17.36
C LEU A 135 -16.40 -3.07 -18.07
N PRO A 136 -17.46 -3.46 -17.32
CA PRO A 136 -18.61 -4.15 -17.90
C PRO A 136 -19.58 -3.25 -18.68
N GLY A 137 -19.51 -1.93 -18.50
CA GLY A 137 -20.38 -0.97 -19.18
C GLY A 137 -19.79 -0.43 -20.50
N PRO A 138 -20.63 0.11 -21.41
CA PRO A 138 -20.17 0.93 -22.52
C PRO A 138 -19.61 2.27 -22.02
N SER A 139 -18.91 3.00 -22.89
CA SER A 139 -18.27 4.29 -22.58
C SER A 139 -19.24 5.32 -21.98
N THR A 140 -20.51 5.29 -22.41
CA THR A 140 -21.57 6.18 -21.89
C THR A 140 -21.96 5.91 -20.44
N ALA A 141 -21.63 4.74 -19.87
CA ALA A 141 -21.84 4.45 -18.45
C ALA A 141 -20.80 5.14 -17.54
N TYR A 142 -19.71 5.64 -18.12
CA TYR A 142 -18.60 6.30 -17.42
C TYR A 142 -18.41 7.75 -17.89
N ALA A 143 -19.48 8.38 -18.39
CA ALA A 143 -19.44 9.71 -19.00
C ALA A 143 -19.54 10.88 -18.00
N ASN A 144 -19.78 10.65 -16.70
CA ASN A 144 -19.87 11.69 -15.68
C ASN A 144 -18.76 11.51 -14.63
N PRO A 145 -17.91 12.51 -14.34
CA PRO A 145 -16.90 12.43 -13.29
C PRO A 145 -17.54 12.58 -11.90
N ASP A 146 -18.28 11.57 -11.45
CA ASP A 146 -19.06 11.62 -10.21
C ASP A 146 -18.86 10.39 -9.31
N ALA A 147 -19.48 10.43 -8.12
CA ALA A 147 -19.48 9.33 -7.17
C ALA A 147 -20.13 8.03 -7.73
N THR A 148 -20.98 8.14 -8.75
CA THR A 148 -21.61 7.00 -9.44
C THR A 148 -20.61 6.25 -10.32
N LEU A 149 -19.80 6.99 -11.11
CA LEU A 149 -18.67 6.44 -11.86
C LEU A 149 -17.67 5.79 -10.89
N ALA A 150 -17.26 6.52 -9.85
CA ALA A 150 -16.28 6.04 -8.89
C ALA A 150 -16.76 4.78 -8.13
N ALA A 151 -18.04 4.71 -7.75
CA ALA A 151 -18.64 3.51 -7.17
C ALA A 151 -18.72 2.35 -8.17
N SER A 152 -19.03 2.63 -9.44
CA SER A 152 -19.14 1.60 -10.49
C SER A 152 -17.79 0.95 -10.79
N VAL A 153 -16.72 1.73 -10.97
CA VAL A 153 -15.37 1.20 -11.20
C VAL A 153 -14.83 0.47 -9.97
N ARG A 154 -15.05 1.02 -8.76
CA ARG A 154 -14.65 0.38 -7.50
C ARG A 154 -15.38 -0.92 -7.21
N THR A 155 -16.64 -1.06 -7.64
CA THR A 155 -17.39 -2.32 -7.59
C THR A 155 -16.72 -3.37 -8.49
N GLU A 156 -16.28 -2.98 -9.68
CA GLU A 156 -15.59 -3.89 -10.62
C GLU A 156 -14.17 -4.25 -10.13
N LEU A 157 -13.42 -3.29 -9.56
CA LEU A 157 -12.15 -3.57 -8.89
C LEU A 157 -12.32 -4.64 -7.79
N GLN A 158 -13.32 -4.48 -6.92
CA GLN A 158 -13.63 -5.46 -5.86
C GLN A 158 -14.09 -6.82 -6.43
N ARG A 159 -14.73 -6.84 -7.61
CA ARG A 159 -15.16 -8.06 -8.30
C ARG A 159 -14.01 -8.81 -8.97
N VAL A 160 -12.96 -8.11 -9.39
CA VAL A 160 -11.83 -8.65 -10.18
C VAL A 160 -10.63 -8.97 -9.29
N LEU A 161 -10.23 -8.04 -8.41
CA LEU A 161 -9.05 -8.16 -7.54
C LEU A 161 -9.40 -8.60 -6.11
N GLY A 162 -10.69 -8.54 -5.73
CA GLY A 162 -11.13 -8.86 -4.37
C GLY A 162 -10.78 -7.78 -3.34
N PRO A 163 -10.92 -8.08 -2.04
CA PRO A 163 -10.64 -7.14 -0.96
C PRO A 163 -9.16 -7.11 -0.58
N LYS A 164 -8.34 -6.28 -1.25
CA LYS A 164 -7.02 -5.88 -0.70
C LYS A 164 -7.22 -4.94 0.50
N ALA A 165 -6.57 -5.26 1.63
CA ALA A 165 -6.49 -4.38 2.80
C ALA A 165 -5.17 -3.60 2.78
N GLY A 166 -5.22 -2.28 2.99
CA GLY A 166 -4.04 -1.42 2.88
C GLY A 166 -3.69 -0.96 1.45
N THR A 167 -4.61 -1.13 0.49
CA THR A 167 -4.41 -0.68 -0.89
C THR A 167 -5.35 0.45 -1.27
N VAL A 168 -4.76 1.52 -1.81
CA VAL A 168 -5.44 2.51 -2.63
C VAL A 168 -5.19 2.22 -4.10
N TYR A 169 -6.15 2.61 -4.95
CA TYR A 169 -6.10 2.38 -6.38
C TYR A 169 -5.90 3.69 -7.13
N LEU A 170 -4.95 3.73 -8.07
CA LEU A 170 -4.83 4.82 -9.04
C LEU A 170 -5.27 4.32 -10.42
N VAL A 171 -6.42 4.79 -10.89
CA VAL A 171 -7.10 4.30 -12.09
C VAL A 171 -6.94 5.28 -13.24
N TYR A 172 -6.12 4.93 -14.22
CA TYR A 172 -6.06 5.60 -15.51
C TYR A 172 -7.22 5.09 -16.39
N LEU A 173 -8.28 5.90 -16.52
CA LEU A 173 -9.53 5.52 -17.19
C LEU A 173 -9.56 6.04 -18.64
N ASP A 174 -9.57 5.11 -19.60
CA ASP A 174 -9.67 5.37 -21.05
C ASP A 174 -11.13 5.43 -21.52
N ALA A 175 -11.89 6.36 -20.93
CA ALA A 175 -13.28 6.63 -21.28
C ALA A 175 -13.48 8.12 -21.63
N PRO A 176 -14.43 8.45 -22.54
CA PRO A 176 -14.80 9.83 -22.85
C PRO A 176 -15.66 10.41 -21.72
N VAL A 177 -15.01 11.03 -20.74
CA VAL A 177 -15.66 11.69 -19.61
C VAL A 177 -16.16 13.08 -20.01
N GLY A 178 -17.32 13.49 -19.50
CA GLY A 178 -17.97 14.78 -19.77
C GLY A 178 -17.22 15.99 -19.21
N PRO A 179 -17.67 17.21 -19.50
CA PRO A 179 -16.98 18.44 -19.10
C PRO A 179 -16.91 18.59 -17.59
N PHE A 180 -15.75 18.98 -17.09
CA PHE A 180 -15.58 19.43 -15.71
C PHE A 180 -16.16 20.85 -15.64
N HIS A 181 -17.10 21.08 -14.73
CA HIS A 181 -17.88 22.32 -14.70
C HIS A 181 -17.14 23.49 -14.02
N ASP A 182 -16.05 23.18 -13.33
CA ASP A 182 -15.33 24.00 -12.36
C ASP A 182 -13.83 23.61 -12.28
N GLN A 183 -13.52 22.31 -12.31
CA GLN A 183 -12.16 21.82 -12.04
C GLN A 183 -11.16 21.98 -13.20
N VAL A 184 -9.92 22.31 -12.82
CA VAL A 184 -8.74 22.39 -13.71
C VAL A 184 -7.90 21.11 -13.68
N VAL A 185 -8.41 20.06 -13.03
CA VAL A 185 -7.78 18.74 -12.87
C VAL A 185 -8.59 17.73 -13.68
N CYS A 186 -7.90 16.79 -14.35
CA CYS A 186 -8.53 15.76 -15.18
C CYS A 186 -8.77 14.48 -14.37
N GLY A 187 -9.29 14.61 -13.15
CA GLY A 187 -9.31 13.53 -12.17
C GLY A 187 -10.49 13.57 -11.21
N LEU A 188 -10.47 12.64 -10.26
CA LEU A 188 -11.39 12.53 -9.14
C LEU A 188 -10.78 11.63 -8.07
N ALA A 189 -10.91 11.98 -6.80
CA ALA A 189 -10.62 11.11 -5.67
C ALA A 189 -11.91 10.73 -4.92
N ALA A 190 -12.10 9.43 -4.65
CA ALA A 190 -13.28 8.94 -3.96
C ALA A 190 -12.99 7.65 -3.15
N ALA A 191 -13.19 7.73 -1.84
CA ALA A 191 -12.86 6.66 -0.88
C ALA A 191 -11.38 6.22 -0.99
N ASN A 192 -11.10 5.02 -1.48
CA ASN A 192 -9.73 4.50 -1.67
C ASN A 192 -9.33 4.41 -3.15
N THR A 193 -9.88 5.29 -4.01
CA THR A 193 -9.61 5.28 -5.45
C THR A 193 -9.47 6.69 -6.00
N ALA A 194 -8.34 6.93 -6.67
CA ALA A 194 -8.02 8.12 -7.45
C ALA A 194 -8.17 7.79 -8.94
N PHE A 195 -8.60 8.76 -9.74
CA PHE A 195 -8.85 8.61 -11.17
C PHE A 195 -8.04 9.61 -11.98
N VAL A 196 -7.46 9.16 -13.10
CA VAL A 196 -6.87 10.00 -14.13
C VAL A 196 -7.62 9.74 -15.44
N PHE A 197 -8.41 10.70 -15.90
CA PHE A 197 -9.30 10.53 -17.05
C PHE A 197 -8.54 10.79 -18.35
N LEU A 198 -8.19 9.72 -19.08
CA LEU A 198 -7.22 9.76 -20.18
C LEU A 198 -7.71 10.46 -21.45
N GLN A 199 -9.02 10.45 -21.72
CA GLN A 199 -9.59 11.11 -22.89
C GLN A 199 -9.95 12.56 -22.50
N GLN A 200 -9.22 13.51 -23.07
CA GLN A 200 -9.31 14.93 -22.67
C GLN A 200 -10.72 15.50 -22.88
N SER A 201 -11.33 15.92 -21.78
CA SER A 201 -12.58 16.65 -21.76
C SER A 201 -12.33 18.17 -21.80
N PRO A 202 -13.26 19.01 -22.29
CA PRO A 202 -13.19 20.46 -22.10
C PRO A 202 -13.04 20.81 -20.61
N GLY A 203 -11.97 21.53 -20.27
CA GLY A 203 -11.52 21.76 -18.89
C GLY A 203 -10.07 21.30 -18.67
N CYS A 204 -9.67 20.19 -19.30
CA CYS A 204 -8.31 19.67 -19.25
C CYS A 204 -7.30 20.59 -19.94
N SER A 205 -6.38 21.18 -19.16
CA SER A 205 -5.35 22.10 -19.68
C SER A 205 -4.36 21.38 -20.62
N PRO A 206 -4.23 21.81 -21.89
CA PRO A 206 -3.50 21.05 -22.90
C PRO A 206 -1.98 21.26 -22.84
N GLY A 207 -1.26 20.50 -22.00
CA GLY A 207 0.21 20.44 -22.00
C GLY A 207 0.77 19.12 -21.46
N GLY A 208 1.86 18.63 -22.08
CA GLY A 208 2.62 17.45 -21.63
C GLY A 208 1.82 16.15 -21.47
N GLY A 209 0.90 15.85 -22.39
CA GLY A 209 0.05 14.66 -22.29
C GLY A 209 0.80 13.31 -22.24
N LEU A 210 0.12 12.32 -21.65
CA LEU A 210 0.60 11.04 -21.09
C LEU A 210 1.98 10.51 -21.56
N GLY A 211 2.84 10.13 -20.61
CA GLY A 211 4.19 9.65 -20.86
C GLY A 211 5.18 10.78 -21.16
N ALA A 212 4.94 11.94 -20.56
CA ALA A 212 5.86 13.09 -20.55
C ALA A 212 6.76 13.09 -19.31
N GLY A 213 6.33 12.45 -18.21
CA GLY A 213 6.98 12.53 -16.89
C GLY A 213 6.61 13.77 -16.09
N ASP A 214 5.70 14.62 -16.57
CA ASP A 214 5.56 15.99 -16.04
C ASP A 214 4.21 16.67 -16.33
N GLY A 215 3.60 16.49 -17.51
CA GLY A 215 2.35 17.21 -17.85
C GLY A 215 1.08 16.67 -17.18
N TRP A 216 -0.08 17.08 -17.71
CA TRP A 216 -1.35 17.00 -16.96
C TRP A 216 -1.71 15.63 -16.34
N PRO A 217 -1.39 14.44 -16.90
CA PRO A 217 -1.72 13.18 -16.24
C PRO A 217 -0.81 12.87 -15.05
N ALA A 218 0.43 13.39 -15.04
CA ALA A 218 1.33 13.29 -13.90
C ALA A 218 0.89 14.25 -12.78
N SER A 219 0.53 15.49 -13.11
CA SER A 219 0.01 16.44 -12.12
C SER A 219 -1.35 16.03 -11.55
N THR A 220 -2.27 15.51 -12.37
CA THR A 220 -3.49 14.85 -11.88
C THR A 220 -3.16 13.65 -10.98
N ALA A 221 -2.26 12.74 -11.39
CA ALA A 221 -1.90 11.60 -10.55
C ALA A 221 -1.34 12.03 -9.17
N ALA A 222 -0.47 13.03 -9.12
CA ALA A 222 0.03 13.58 -7.86
C ALA A 222 -1.09 14.20 -7.00
N HIS A 223 -1.96 15.01 -7.62
CA HIS A 223 -3.09 15.69 -6.95
C HIS A 223 -4.08 14.68 -6.35
N GLU A 224 -4.61 13.77 -7.17
CA GLU A 224 -5.63 12.80 -6.72
C GLU A 224 -5.07 11.78 -5.73
N LEU A 225 -3.79 11.41 -5.82
CA LEU A 225 -3.14 10.61 -4.79
C LEU A 225 -3.04 11.34 -3.46
N THR A 226 -2.81 12.66 -3.47
CA THR A 226 -2.70 13.46 -2.24
C THR A 226 -4.02 13.46 -1.47
N HIS A 227 -5.17 13.51 -2.14
CA HIS A 227 -6.49 13.30 -1.53
C HIS A 227 -6.67 11.91 -0.87
N LEU A 228 -6.00 10.87 -1.38
CA LEU A 228 -5.99 9.55 -0.73
C LEU A 228 -4.99 9.48 0.43
N PHE A 229 -3.93 10.29 0.39
CA PHE A 229 -2.92 10.34 1.44
C PHE A 229 -3.35 11.19 2.64
N THR A 230 -4.17 12.22 2.43
CA THR A 230 -4.84 12.97 3.51
C THR A 230 -5.86 12.07 4.21
N ASN A 231 -6.60 11.24 3.46
CA ASN A 231 -7.61 10.32 3.99
C ASN A 231 -8.70 11.05 4.83
N GLY A 232 -9.00 12.29 4.45
CA GLY A 232 -9.99 13.15 5.11
C GLY A 232 -9.88 14.61 4.64
N PRO A 233 -10.83 15.46 5.06
CA PRO A 233 -10.90 16.85 4.61
C PRO A 233 -9.83 17.75 5.25
N LEU A 234 -9.50 18.84 4.56
CA LEU A 234 -8.54 19.87 4.97
C LEU A 234 -9.14 20.90 5.96
N THR A 235 -10.32 20.62 6.54
CA THR A 235 -11.03 21.52 7.45
C THR A 235 -10.15 21.96 8.65
N GLY A 236 -9.75 23.23 8.65
CA GLY A 236 -8.86 23.79 9.68
C GLY A 236 -7.36 23.84 9.30
N ALA A 237 -7.03 23.58 8.03
CA ALA A 237 -5.82 24.05 7.39
C ALA A 237 -5.89 25.60 7.17
N PRO A 238 -4.79 26.38 7.29
CA PRO A 238 -4.80 27.84 7.16
C PRO A 238 -5.48 28.41 5.91
N HIS A 239 -5.35 27.74 4.77
CA HIS A 239 -5.84 28.20 3.46
C HIS A 239 -6.95 27.32 2.88
N ALA A 240 -7.60 26.48 3.70
CA ALA A 240 -8.71 25.62 3.28
C ALA A 240 -9.84 26.39 2.58
N CYS A 241 -10.36 25.84 1.48
CA CYS A 241 -11.46 26.45 0.74
C CYS A 241 -12.78 26.46 1.56
N PRO A 242 -13.57 27.56 1.54
CA PRO A 242 -14.78 27.66 2.37
C PRO A 242 -15.92 26.70 2.00
N ASP A 243 -16.05 26.37 0.71
CA ASP A 243 -17.14 25.56 0.14
C ASP A 243 -16.64 24.24 -0.49
N ASP A 244 -15.36 23.90 -0.31
CA ASP A 244 -14.70 22.70 -0.84
C ASP A 244 -13.73 22.17 0.24
N ASP A 245 -14.08 21.06 0.89
CA ASP A 245 -13.34 20.55 2.04
C ASP A 245 -12.13 19.66 1.65
N GLY A 246 -11.88 19.45 0.35
CA GLY A 246 -10.70 18.76 -0.15
C GLY A 246 -9.53 19.67 -0.53
N HIS A 247 -9.77 20.96 -0.75
CA HIS A 247 -8.83 21.83 -1.47
C HIS A 247 -8.33 23.06 -0.70
N ILE A 248 -7.24 23.63 -1.24
CA ILE A 248 -6.63 24.86 -0.79
C ILE A 248 -7.03 26.01 -1.71
N CYS A 249 -7.20 27.20 -1.14
CA CYS A 249 -7.64 28.41 -1.81
C CYS A 249 -6.56 29.51 -1.68
N GLU A 250 -5.37 29.27 -2.26
CA GLU A 250 -4.24 30.20 -2.20
C GLU A 250 -3.79 30.66 -3.62
N PRO A 251 -4.48 31.65 -4.22
CA PRO A 251 -4.27 32.04 -5.61
C PRO A 251 -2.83 32.31 -6.05
N GLY A 252 -2.27 31.37 -6.80
CA GLY A 252 -0.98 31.52 -7.48
C GLY A 252 0.25 31.15 -6.63
N SER A 253 0.09 30.44 -5.51
CA SER A 253 1.22 29.88 -4.76
C SER A 253 1.89 28.69 -5.44
N GLY A 254 1.15 28.01 -6.32
CA GLY A 254 1.59 26.78 -6.97
C GLY A 254 1.32 25.52 -6.15
N ASP A 255 0.53 25.60 -5.07
CA ASP A 255 0.08 24.43 -4.32
C ASP A 255 -0.59 23.39 -5.24
N LEU A 256 -0.23 22.13 -5.06
CA LEU A 256 -0.77 21.00 -5.82
C LEU A 256 -2.31 20.92 -5.75
N LEU A 257 -2.89 21.22 -4.59
CA LEU A 257 -4.31 21.23 -4.25
C LEU A 257 -4.97 22.63 -4.37
N ASP A 258 -4.32 23.66 -4.94
CA ASP A 258 -5.00 24.95 -5.22
C ASP A 258 -6.14 24.77 -6.25
N THR A 259 -7.32 25.28 -5.90
CA THR A 259 -8.47 25.41 -6.82
C THR A 259 -8.99 26.84 -6.93
N ALA A 260 -8.47 27.79 -6.15
CA ALA A 260 -8.90 29.20 -6.22
C ALA A 260 -8.36 29.96 -7.44
N SER A 261 -7.37 29.40 -8.15
CA SER A 261 -6.92 29.92 -9.44
C SER A 261 -7.10 28.94 -10.59
N PRO A 262 -7.38 29.43 -11.82
CA PRO A 262 -7.15 28.62 -13.01
C PRO A 262 -5.65 28.30 -13.09
N ARG A 263 -5.29 27.00 -13.00
CA ARG A 263 -3.89 26.54 -12.99
C ARG A 263 -3.11 27.17 -14.13
N THR A 264 -2.09 27.94 -13.77
CA THR A 264 -1.24 28.69 -14.71
C THR A 264 -0.35 27.78 -15.56
N SER A 265 -0.17 26.53 -15.11
CA SER A 265 0.60 25.50 -15.80
C SER A 265 -0.09 24.12 -15.69
N PRO A 266 -0.02 23.28 -16.74
CA PRO A 266 -0.37 21.86 -16.69
C PRO A 266 0.79 20.96 -16.21
N PHE A 267 1.97 21.53 -15.95
CA PHE A 267 3.18 20.79 -15.60
C PHE A 267 3.36 20.65 -14.07
N LEU A 268 3.70 19.44 -13.63
CA LEU A 268 3.95 19.09 -12.23
C LEU A 268 5.22 19.76 -11.70
N SER A 269 6.22 19.97 -12.55
CA SER A 269 7.45 20.72 -12.25
C SER A 269 7.22 22.16 -11.79
N ASP A 270 6.09 22.76 -12.17
CA ASP A 270 5.68 24.12 -11.76
C ASP A 270 4.84 24.11 -10.46
N MET A 271 4.57 22.95 -9.88
CA MET A 271 3.76 22.76 -8.66
C MET A 271 4.62 22.42 -7.44
N VAL A 272 4.12 22.80 -6.26
CA VAL A 272 4.74 22.61 -4.93
C VAL A 272 3.80 21.78 -4.07
N LEU A 273 4.34 20.86 -3.25
CA LEU A 273 3.53 19.89 -2.50
C LEU A 273 2.79 20.48 -1.29
N ASP A 274 3.26 21.59 -0.72
CA ASP A 274 2.61 22.42 0.30
C ASP A 274 3.48 23.69 0.47
N PRO A 275 3.08 24.85 -0.10
CA PRO A 275 3.81 26.12 0.00
C PRO A 275 3.86 26.67 1.43
N GLY A 276 4.90 26.30 2.16
CA GLY A 276 5.12 26.76 3.54
C GLY A 276 5.08 25.63 4.56
N ARG A 277 4.44 24.49 4.22
CA ARG A 277 4.23 23.33 5.09
C ARG A 277 3.38 23.70 6.30
N ASP A 278 2.22 24.31 6.07
CA ASP A 278 1.28 24.69 7.12
C ASP A 278 -0.17 24.22 6.89
N ASP A 279 -0.53 23.75 5.69
CA ASP A 279 -1.86 23.22 5.37
C ASP A 279 -1.98 21.71 5.61
N TYR A 280 -1.32 20.86 4.81
CA TYR A 280 -1.55 19.40 4.78
C TYR A 280 -0.30 18.52 4.76
N TYR A 281 0.90 19.05 4.49
CA TYR A 281 2.14 18.29 4.43
C TYR A 281 3.26 18.84 5.32
N GLY A 282 3.66 18.08 6.34
CA GLY A 282 4.84 18.33 7.16
C GLY A 282 4.68 19.45 8.20
N HIS A 283 3.47 19.96 8.39
CA HIS A 283 3.16 21.05 9.31
C HIS A 283 3.23 20.63 10.80
N GLY A 284 3.19 19.33 11.12
CA GLY A 284 3.44 18.81 12.46
C GLY A 284 2.48 19.27 13.57
N ILE A 285 1.25 19.68 13.22
CA ILE A 285 0.24 20.17 14.17
C ILE A 285 -0.54 18.97 14.73
N PRO A 286 -0.44 18.66 16.04
CA PRO A 286 -1.02 17.44 16.59
C PRO A 286 -2.54 17.36 16.44
N GLY A 287 -3.03 16.24 15.93
CA GLY A 287 -4.46 15.95 15.80
C GLY A 287 -5.10 16.42 14.50
N ARG A 288 -4.38 17.13 13.61
CA ARG A 288 -4.74 17.20 12.19
C ARG A 288 -4.09 16.05 11.41
N ILE A 289 -4.61 15.82 10.21
CA ILE A 289 -3.97 15.02 9.15
C ILE A 289 -2.63 15.67 8.77
N ASP A 290 -1.57 14.88 8.59
CA ASP A 290 -0.31 15.33 7.99
C ASP A 290 0.14 14.26 6.99
N VAL A 291 0.11 14.59 5.69
CA VAL A 291 0.40 13.69 4.57
C VAL A 291 1.81 13.10 4.65
N ARG A 292 2.76 13.77 5.33
CA ARG A 292 4.13 13.29 5.55
C ARG A 292 4.21 12.00 6.38
N ALA A 293 3.14 11.70 7.12
CA ALA A 293 2.96 10.48 7.92
C ALA A 293 2.02 9.45 7.28
N SER A 294 1.58 9.66 6.03
CA SER A 294 0.65 8.74 5.35
C SER A 294 1.30 7.38 5.06
N GLU A 295 0.57 6.29 5.34
CA GLU A 295 1.05 4.91 5.20
C GLU A 295 1.39 4.52 3.75
N TYR A 296 0.80 5.24 2.78
CA TYR A 296 1.04 5.09 1.35
C TYR A 296 2.32 5.78 0.85
N LEU A 297 3.07 6.45 1.74
CA LEU A 297 4.44 6.89 1.45
C LEU A 297 5.45 5.87 2.00
N ALA A 298 6.52 5.63 1.26
CA ALA A 298 7.71 4.95 1.74
C ALA A 298 8.69 5.96 2.36
N ARG A 299 9.22 5.64 3.54
CA ARG A 299 10.31 6.37 4.19
C ARG A 299 11.63 5.99 3.53
N LEU A 300 12.28 6.99 2.94
CA LEU A 300 13.64 6.91 2.42
C LEU A 300 14.67 7.41 3.44
N ASP A 301 14.22 8.15 4.46
CA ASP A 301 15.03 8.66 5.58
C ASP A 301 15.27 7.63 6.71
N ALA A 302 14.62 6.46 6.64
CA ALA A 302 14.68 5.43 7.66
C ALA A 302 14.88 4.04 7.05
N PRO A 303 15.78 3.20 7.62
CA PRO A 303 16.01 1.86 7.12
C PRO A 303 14.78 0.98 7.32
N GLN A 304 14.55 0.04 6.40
CA GLN A 304 13.56 -1.03 6.57
C GLN A 304 14.00 -1.96 7.70
N GLN A 305 13.14 -2.15 8.70
CA GLN A 305 13.35 -3.03 9.84
C GLN A 305 12.46 -4.28 9.71
N PRO A 306 13.02 -5.50 9.84
CA PRO A 306 12.22 -6.72 9.75
C PRO A 306 11.42 -6.95 11.04
N VAL A 307 10.13 -7.22 10.88
CA VAL A 307 9.24 -7.65 11.97
C VAL A 307 8.89 -9.12 11.74
N THR A 308 9.60 -10.00 12.47
CA THR A 308 9.31 -11.43 12.51
C THR A 308 8.13 -11.68 13.46
N VAL A 309 7.09 -12.33 12.96
CA VAL A 309 5.95 -12.77 13.75
C VAL A 309 5.82 -14.29 13.68
N ALA A 310 5.70 -14.93 14.83
CA ALA A 310 5.53 -16.38 14.98
C ALA A 310 4.30 -16.74 15.82
N VAL A 311 3.69 -17.88 15.50
CA VAL A 311 2.56 -18.51 16.18
C VAL A 311 3.03 -19.81 16.82
N THR A 312 2.60 -20.09 18.06
CA THR A 312 2.95 -21.33 18.75
C THR A 312 1.77 -21.85 19.60
N PRO A 313 1.34 -23.12 19.45
CA PRO A 313 1.77 -24.08 18.43
C PRO A 313 1.27 -23.67 17.02
N ASP A 314 1.86 -24.25 15.99
CA ASP A 314 1.29 -24.20 14.64
C ASP A 314 -0.16 -24.72 14.65
N GLY A 315 -1.02 -24.10 13.84
CA GLY A 315 -2.48 -24.30 13.86
C GLY A 315 -3.21 -23.81 15.13
N GLY A 316 -2.51 -23.25 16.13
CA GLY A 316 -3.13 -22.75 17.38
C GLY A 316 -3.88 -21.41 17.25
N GLY A 317 -3.63 -20.69 16.15
CA GLY A 317 -4.24 -19.39 15.88
C GLY A 317 -3.59 -18.69 14.69
N ARG A 318 -3.85 -17.38 14.55
CA ARG A 318 -3.25 -16.48 13.56
C ARG A 318 -2.88 -15.16 14.22
N VAL A 319 -1.87 -14.48 13.68
CA VAL A 319 -1.61 -13.07 13.96
C VAL A 319 -1.87 -12.26 12.70
N THR A 320 -2.52 -11.11 12.86
CA THR A 320 -2.68 -10.09 11.81
C THR A 320 -2.22 -8.72 12.30
N SER A 321 -2.00 -7.78 11.39
CA SER A 321 -1.84 -6.36 11.72
C SER A 321 -2.99 -5.50 11.18
N ALA A 322 -3.19 -4.33 11.78
CA ALA A 322 -3.65 -3.15 11.03
C ALA A 322 -2.40 -2.45 10.47
N GLY A 323 -2.48 -1.91 9.26
CA GLY A 323 -1.27 -1.55 8.51
C GLY A 323 -0.56 -2.77 7.89
N PRO A 324 0.54 -2.55 7.14
CA PRO A 324 1.14 -3.47 6.16
C PRO A 324 0.94 -4.95 6.47
N GLY A 325 0.07 -5.60 5.67
CA GLY A 325 -0.77 -6.71 6.12
C GLY A 325 -0.06 -7.98 6.60
N ILE A 326 0.34 -8.03 7.87
CA ILE A 326 0.84 -9.24 8.51
C ILE A 326 -0.27 -10.30 8.49
N ALA A 327 0.10 -11.50 8.04
CA ALA A 327 -0.87 -12.55 7.69
C ALA A 327 -0.44 -13.96 8.11
N CYS A 328 0.67 -14.10 8.87
CA CYS A 328 1.48 -15.32 8.99
C CYS A 328 0.74 -16.59 9.43
N PRO A 329 1.06 -17.73 8.79
CA PRO A 329 1.02 -19.06 9.42
C PRO A 329 2.26 -19.94 9.08
N PRO A 330 2.90 -20.62 10.06
CA PRO A 330 2.98 -20.28 11.47
C PRO A 330 3.90 -19.08 11.74
N ALA A 331 4.75 -18.68 10.79
CA ALA A 331 5.66 -17.55 10.94
C ALA A 331 5.90 -16.82 9.61
N CYS A 332 6.12 -15.51 9.69
CA CYS A 332 6.57 -14.70 8.56
C CYS A 332 7.40 -13.50 9.05
N SER A 333 8.28 -12.99 8.20
CA SER A 333 9.11 -11.81 8.47
C SER A 333 8.81 -10.78 7.40
N ILE A 334 8.34 -9.61 7.81
CA ILE A 334 7.86 -8.56 6.91
C ILE A 334 8.66 -7.29 7.20
N PRO A 335 9.23 -6.61 6.18
CA PRO A 335 9.92 -5.36 6.37
C PRO A 335 8.92 -4.22 6.62
N PHE A 336 9.24 -3.36 7.57
CA PHE A 336 8.52 -2.12 7.86
C PHE A 336 9.47 -0.94 7.80
N ASP A 337 8.96 0.21 7.38
CA ASP A 337 9.65 1.49 7.48
C ASP A 337 10.06 1.77 8.93
N GLY A 338 11.25 2.34 9.14
CA GLY A 338 11.73 2.66 10.47
C GLY A 338 10.77 3.58 11.24
N ASP A 339 10.70 3.37 12.55
CA ASP A 339 9.77 4.01 13.50
C ASP A 339 8.26 3.69 13.30
N THR A 340 7.88 2.86 12.31
CA THR A 340 6.46 2.50 12.12
C THR A 340 5.92 1.71 13.32
N THR A 341 4.77 2.13 13.84
CA THR A 341 4.09 1.44 14.96
C THR A 341 3.18 0.32 14.45
N VAL A 342 3.68 -0.91 14.48
CA VAL A 342 2.96 -2.11 14.04
C VAL A 342 1.97 -2.56 15.12
N ARG A 343 0.68 -2.61 14.77
CA ARG A 343 -0.41 -3.03 15.69
C ARG A 343 -0.84 -4.46 15.40
N LEU A 344 -0.27 -5.41 16.15
CA LEU A 344 -0.53 -6.84 16.06
C LEU A 344 -1.81 -7.24 16.80
N VAL A 345 -2.55 -8.20 16.24
CA VAL A 345 -3.76 -8.80 16.82
C VAL A 345 -3.65 -10.32 16.72
N ALA A 346 -3.76 -11.02 17.86
CA ALA A 346 -3.80 -12.48 17.93
C ALA A 346 -5.25 -12.97 17.97
N THR A 347 -5.59 -13.93 17.10
CA THR A 347 -6.88 -14.62 17.09
C THR A 347 -6.64 -16.12 17.23
N ALA A 348 -7.26 -16.76 18.22
CA ALA A 348 -7.12 -18.18 18.47
C ALA A 348 -7.90 -19.01 17.43
N ALA A 349 -7.40 -20.21 17.11
CA ALA A 349 -8.14 -21.19 16.34
C ALA A 349 -9.20 -21.90 17.20
N ASP A 350 -10.16 -22.56 16.57
CA ASP A 350 -11.15 -23.38 17.27
C ASP A 350 -10.47 -24.42 18.18
N GLY A 351 -10.89 -24.47 19.44
CA GLY A 351 -10.26 -25.33 20.45
C GLY A 351 -8.96 -24.79 21.05
N TYR A 352 -8.64 -23.51 20.88
CA TYR A 352 -7.51 -22.83 21.54
C TYR A 352 -7.95 -21.54 22.27
N VAL A 353 -7.12 -21.08 23.20
CA VAL A 353 -7.16 -19.71 23.74
C VAL A 353 -5.86 -18.98 23.43
N PHE A 354 -5.91 -17.66 23.31
CA PHE A 354 -4.69 -16.85 23.36
C PHE A 354 -4.14 -16.82 24.80
N ARG A 355 -2.84 -17.07 24.95
CA ARG A 355 -2.15 -17.16 26.24
C ARG A 355 -1.36 -15.88 26.54
N GLY A 356 -0.75 -15.29 25.53
CA GLY A 356 0.09 -14.10 25.65
C GLY A 356 1.21 -14.01 24.62
N TRP A 357 1.77 -12.82 24.51
CA TRP A 357 2.92 -12.50 23.66
C TRP A 357 4.26 -12.72 24.37
N SER A 358 5.32 -12.88 23.57
CA SER A 358 6.72 -12.89 24.01
C SER A 358 7.65 -12.37 22.90
N GLY A 359 8.87 -11.98 23.26
CA GLY A 359 9.83 -11.31 22.36
C GLY A 359 9.77 -9.79 22.52
N SER A 360 9.80 -9.04 21.41
CA SER A 360 9.63 -7.57 21.37
C SER A 360 8.23 -7.11 21.82
N CYS A 361 7.31 -8.05 22.07
CA CYS A 361 6.01 -7.81 22.70
C CYS A 361 5.85 -8.73 23.94
N SER A 362 5.06 -8.31 24.93
CA SER A 362 4.73 -9.15 26.09
C SER A 362 3.32 -8.90 26.64
N GLY A 363 2.80 -9.89 27.38
CA GLY A 363 1.54 -9.78 28.13
C GLY A 363 0.36 -10.56 27.54
N PRO A 364 -0.77 -10.68 28.27
CA PRO A 364 -1.90 -11.53 27.91
C PRO A 364 -2.96 -10.84 27.02
N ALA A 365 -2.82 -9.55 26.70
CA ALA A 365 -3.76 -8.85 25.84
C ALA A 365 -3.66 -9.35 24.39
N THR A 366 -4.79 -9.60 23.73
CA THR A 366 -4.81 -10.08 22.32
C THR A 366 -4.30 -9.05 21.31
N GLN A 367 -4.18 -7.79 21.71
CA GLN A 367 -3.56 -6.72 20.91
C GLN A 367 -2.17 -6.39 21.45
N CYS A 368 -1.26 -6.04 20.54
CA CYS A 368 0.04 -5.48 20.88
C CYS A 368 0.43 -4.36 19.92
N ALA A 369 1.18 -3.38 20.40
CA ALA A 369 1.84 -2.38 19.56
C ALA A 369 3.35 -2.49 19.78
N VAL A 370 4.11 -2.54 18.69
CA VAL A 370 5.57 -2.52 18.67
C VAL A 370 6.04 -1.46 17.68
N VAL A 371 7.20 -0.83 17.93
CA VAL A 371 7.78 0.20 17.06
C VAL A 371 8.94 -0.43 16.29
N ALA A 372 8.91 -0.33 14.97
CA ALA A 372 9.97 -0.83 14.09
C ALA A 372 11.21 0.09 14.11
N ASP A 373 11.83 0.27 15.27
CA ASP A 373 13.10 1.00 15.43
C ASP A 373 14.33 0.14 15.09
N SER A 374 14.15 -1.18 15.13
CA SER A 374 15.15 -2.24 15.02
C SER A 374 14.48 -3.54 14.56
N ALA A 375 15.27 -4.59 14.28
CA ALA A 375 14.73 -5.91 13.99
C ALA A 375 13.93 -6.46 15.19
N LEU A 376 12.67 -6.85 14.96
CA LEU A 376 11.75 -7.30 16.00
C LEU A 376 11.40 -8.79 15.83
N ASP A 377 11.38 -9.53 16.93
CA ASP A 377 10.86 -10.90 16.98
C ASP A 377 9.67 -10.96 17.95
N VAL A 378 8.48 -11.34 17.47
CA VAL A 378 7.26 -11.44 18.28
C VAL A 378 6.62 -12.82 18.15
N THR A 379 6.38 -13.50 19.28
CA THR A 379 5.72 -14.82 19.31
C THR A 379 4.38 -14.74 20.05
N ALA A 380 3.29 -15.05 19.34
CA ALA A 380 1.97 -15.29 19.89
C ALA A 380 1.86 -16.73 20.40
N THR A 381 1.65 -16.91 21.70
CA THR A 381 1.39 -18.23 22.29
C THR A 381 -0.10 -18.49 22.45
N PHE A 382 -0.54 -19.67 22.03
CA PHE A 382 -1.89 -20.19 22.21
C PHE A 382 -1.84 -21.48 23.06
N GLU A 383 -2.86 -21.71 23.89
CA GLU A 383 -3.02 -22.95 24.67
C GLU A 383 -4.28 -23.68 24.22
N ALA A 384 -4.16 -24.99 23.92
CA ALA A 384 -5.30 -25.81 23.55
C ALA A 384 -6.31 -25.92 24.70
N LEU A 385 -7.59 -25.77 24.40
CA LEU A 385 -8.70 -26.07 25.30
C LEU A 385 -8.85 -27.59 25.46
N VAL A 386 -9.06 -28.03 26.69
CA VAL A 386 -9.12 -29.46 27.04
C VAL A 386 -10.35 -29.72 27.90
N ALA A 387 -11.30 -30.46 27.31
CA ALA A 387 -12.54 -30.85 27.96
C ALA A 387 -12.32 -31.70 29.22
N TYR A 388 -12.84 -31.23 30.35
CA TYR A 388 -12.96 -31.99 31.59
C TYR A 388 -14.43 -32.25 31.94
N ARG A 389 -14.71 -33.46 32.42
CA ARG A 389 -16.08 -33.92 32.68
C ARG A 389 -16.32 -34.12 34.15
N VAL A 390 -17.21 -33.32 34.73
CA VAL A 390 -17.64 -33.42 36.12
C VAL A 390 -18.95 -34.21 36.23
N ARG A 391 -19.10 -35.00 37.29
CA ARG A 391 -20.31 -35.75 37.60
C ARG A 391 -20.65 -35.64 39.08
N VAL A 392 -21.93 -35.44 39.37
CA VAL A 392 -22.52 -35.58 40.70
C VAL A 392 -23.09 -37.00 40.87
N VAL A 393 -23.00 -37.52 42.10
CA VAL A 393 -23.72 -38.71 42.56
C VAL A 393 -24.33 -38.38 43.93
N GLY A 394 -25.64 -38.56 44.08
CA GLY A 394 -26.38 -38.11 45.27
C GLY A 394 -26.83 -36.64 45.18
N SER A 395 -27.20 -36.07 46.32
CA SER A 395 -27.78 -34.72 46.44
C SER A 395 -26.72 -33.66 46.76
N GLY A 396 -26.29 -32.90 45.76
CA GLY A 396 -25.26 -31.88 45.88
C GLY A 396 -24.89 -31.28 44.52
N ARG A 397 -24.07 -30.22 44.57
CA ARG A 397 -23.59 -29.46 43.41
C ARG A 397 -22.06 -29.42 43.38
N ILE A 398 -21.48 -29.36 42.19
CA ILE A 398 -20.08 -28.98 41.98
C ILE A 398 -20.05 -27.53 41.47
N THR A 399 -19.27 -26.65 42.09
CA THR A 399 -19.07 -25.25 41.66
C THR A 399 -17.61 -24.96 41.32
N THR A 400 -17.40 -23.96 40.47
CA THR A 400 -16.09 -23.34 40.17
C THR A 400 -16.14 -21.85 40.55
N LEU A 401 -15.26 -21.00 40.01
CA LEU A 401 -15.42 -19.54 40.09
C LEU A 401 -16.51 -18.98 39.16
N THR A 402 -16.90 -19.75 38.14
CA THR A 402 -17.73 -19.30 37.00
C THR A 402 -18.94 -20.21 36.72
N ASP A 403 -18.88 -21.47 37.14
CA ASP A 403 -19.80 -22.53 36.69
C ASP A 403 -20.36 -23.37 37.84
N ALA A 404 -21.47 -24.04 37.57
CA ALA A 404 -22.16 -24.95 38.50
C ALA A 404 -22.68 -26.21 37.78
N CYS A 405 -22.63 -27.37 38.45
CA CYS A 405 -23.08 -28.65 37.90
C CYS A 405 -23.82 -29.51 38.93
N ASP A 406 -25.02 -29.96 38.56
CA ASP A 406 -25.91 -30.76 39.41
C ASP A 406 -25.96 -32.26 39.05
N ALA A 407 -25.45 -32.65 37.87
CA ALA A 407 -25.58 -34.02 37.38
C ALA A 407 -24.37 -34.50 36.55
N ARG A 408 -24.23 -33.97 35.33
CA ARG A 408 -23.14 -34.30 34.39
C ARG A 408 -22.87 -33.08 33.52
N CYS A 409 -21.67 -32.53 33.60
CA CYS A 409 -21.27 -31.37 32.80
C CYS A 409 -19.92 -31.61 32.14
N THR A 410 -19.72 -30.98 30.99
CA THR A 410 -18.42 -30.92 30.31
C THR A 410 -18.08 -29.44 30.21
N TRP A 411 -16.89 -29.09 30.66
CA TRP A 411 -16.34 -27.74 30.62
C TRP A 411 -14.95 -27.82 30.00
N ASP A 412 -14.49 -26.73 29.40
CA ASP A 412 -13.17 -26.64 28.81
C ASP A 412 -12.28 -25.72 29.66
N ALA A 413 -10.99 -26.03 29.72
CA ALA A 413 -9.98 -25.17 30.33
C ALA A 413 -8.67 -25.25 29.52
N PRO A 414 -7.84 -24.20 29.50
CA PRO A 414 -6.57 -24.24 28.78
C PRO A 414 -5.64 -25.32 29.33
N ALA A 415 -4.91 -25.99 28.44
CA ALA A 415 -4.03 -27.09 28.81
C ALA A 415 -2.96 -26.64 29.83
N ARG A 416 -2.63 -27.53 30.77
CA ARG A 416 -1.64 -27.34 31.85
C ARG A 416 -2.08 -26.34 32.95
N THR A 417 -3.28 -25.77 32.88
CA THR A 417 -3.90 -25.05 34.00
C THR A 417 -4.28 -25.99 35.16
N THR A 418 -4.75 -25.40 36.26
CA THR A 418 -5.38 -26.13 37.37
C THR A 418 -6.74 -25.50 37.66
N VAL A 419 -7.80 -26.31 37.69
CA VAL A 419 -9.14 -25.85 38.08
C VAL A 419 -9.40 -26.20 39.55
N ASP A 420 -9.98 -25.26 40.29
CA ASP A 420 -10.50 -25.46 41.64
C ASP A 420 -11.99 -25.82 41.56
N LEU A 421 -12.33 -26.99 42.09
CA LEU A 421 -13.70 -27.51 42.20
C LEU A 421 -14.13 -27.52 43.65
N HIS A 422 -15.35 -27.07 43.93
CA HIS A 422 -15.96 -27.07 45.25
C HIS A 422 -17.21 -27.95 45.27
N ALA A 423 -17.39 -28.75 46.31
CA ALA A 423 -18.52 -29.65 46.49
C ALA A 423 -19.49 -29.10 47.55
N GLU A 424 -20.73 -28.86 47.14
CA GLU A 424 -21.77 -28.19 47.94
C GLU A 424 -22.93 -29.17 48.19
N PRO A 425 -23.02 -29.79 49.37
CA PRO A 425 -24.10 -30.72 49.68
C PRO A 425 -25.45 -30.00 49.82
N GLU A 426 -26.50 -30.57 49.25
CA GLU A 426 -27.86 -30.07 49.47
C GLU A 426 -28.33 -30.27 50.93
N ARG A 427 -29.44 -29.64 51.29
CA ARG A 427 -30.05 -29.78 52.62
C ARG A 427 -30.43 -31.24 52.88
N GLY A 428 -29.77 -31.84 53.88
CA GLY A 428 -29.97 -33.25 54.24
C GLY A 428 -28.91 -34.20 53.65
N ALA A 429 -27.95 -33.68 52.88
CA ALA A 429 -26.81 -34.43 52.36
C ALA A 429 -25.47 -34.00 52.98
N ARG A 430 -24.48 -34.89 52.94
CA ARG A 430 -23.07 -34.65 53.26
C ARG A 430 -22.21 -34.93 52.04
N PHE A 431 -21.09 -34.24 51.91
CA PHE A 431 -20.07 -34.65 50.95
C PHE A 431 -19.37 -35.90 51.46
N ALA A 432 -19.21 -36.91 50.61
CA ALA A 432 -18.57 -38.19 50.94
C ALA A 432 -17.18 -38.34 50.31
N GLY A 433 -16.93 -37.74 49.14
CA GLY A 433 -15.58 -37.69 48.57
C GLY A 433 -15.52 -37.48 47.06
N TRP A 434 -14.31 -37.14 46.59
CA TRP A 434 -13.95 -37.06 45.18
C TRP A 434 -13.41 -38.39 44.67
N SER A 435 -13.65 -38.70 43.39
CA SER A 435 -12.97 -39.79 42.67
C SER A 435 -12.70 -39.45 41.20
N GLY A 436 -11.82 -40.22 40.55
CA GLY A 436 -11.37 -39.99 39.18
C GLY A 436 -10.02 -39.25 39.15
N ALA A 437 -9.94 -38.15 38.42
CA ALA A 437 -8.75 -37.28 38.36
C ALA A 437 -8.53 -36.42 39.62
N CYS A 438 -9.32 -36.66 40.66
CA CYS A 438 -9.21 -36.07 41.99
C CYS A 438 -9.64 -37.10 43.03
N ALA A 439 -9.11 -37.05 44.24
CA ALA A 439 -9.41 -38.01 45.30
C ALA A 439 -9.39 -37.35 46.69
N GLY A 440 -10.22 -37.87 47.60
CA GLY A 440 -10.26 -37.49 49.02
C GLY A 440 -11.53 -36.75 49.44
N GLU A 441 -11.64 -36.51 50.75
CA GLU A 441 -12.88 -36.14 51.45
C GLU A 441 -13.05 -34.63 51.66
N ARG A 442 -12.07 -33.82 51.26
CA ARG A 442 -12.13 -32.35 51.38
C ARG A 442 -13.09 -31.77 50.34
N ALA A 443 -13.99 -30.87 50.76
CA ALA A 443 -14.95 -30.22 49.86
C ALA A 443 -14.31 -29.39 48.74
N ARG A 444 -13.02 -29.04 48.82
CA ARG A 444 -12.23 -28.44 47.73
C ARG A 444 -11.29 -29.46 47.08
N CYS A 445 -11.28 -29.48 45.76
CA CYS A 445 -10.48 -30.33 44.90
C CYS A 445 -9.74 -29.48 43.86
N ARG A 446 -8.46 -29.77 43.60
CA ARG A 446 -7.70 -29.12 42.52
C ARG A 446 -7.30 -30.15 41.46
N VAL A 447 -7.61 -29.86 40.20
CA VAL A 447 -7.41 -30.79 39.08
C VAL A 447 -6.55 -30.14 38.01
N ARG A 448 -5.43 -30.77 37.67
CA ARG A 448 -4.49 -30.30 36.64
C ARG A 448 -4.94 -30.78 35.27
N ILE A 449 -5.28 -29.85 34.38
CA ILE A 449 -5.88 -30.14 33.07
C ILE A 449 -4.77 -30.45 32.04
N GLY A 450 -4.16 -31.63 32.15
CA GLY A 450 -3.09 -32.07 31.24
C GLY A 450 -3.56 -32.88 30.02
N LYS A 451 -4.80 -33.39 30.07
CA LYS A 451 -5.50 -34.17 29.04
C LYS A 451 -6.99 -34.24 29.44
N ALA A 452 -7.84 -34.81 28.60
CA ALA A 452 -9.25 -35.03 28.97
C ALA A 452 -9.35 -35.84 30.28
N VAL A 453 -10.00 -35.26 31.30
CA VAL A 453 -10.11 -35.84 32.64
C VAL A 453 -11.58 -35.96 33.07
N ARG A 454 -11.84 -36.88 34.01
CA ARG A 454 -13.16 -37.08 34.63
C ARG A 454 -13.04 -36.97 36.14
N VAL A 455 -13.98 -36.24 36.76
CA VAL A 455 -14.07 -36.05 38.21
C VAL A 455 -15.49 -36.41 38.64
N VAL A 456 -15.63 -37.10 39.78
CA VAL A 456 -16.92 -37.42 40.38
C VAL A 456 -16.95 -36.92 41.82
N ALA A 457 -17.97 -36.14 42.16
CA ALA A 457 -18.32 -35.81 43.54
C ALA A 457 -19.43 -36.76 44.01
N THR A 458 -19.21 -37.42 45.15
CA THR A 458 -20.22 -38.26 45.79
C THR A 458 -20.78 -37.55 47.03
N PHE A 459 -22.10 -37.53 47.13
CA PHE A 459 -22.86 -37.01 48.26
C PHE A 459 -23.76 -38.12 48.83
N GLU A 460 -23.86 -38.18 50.15
CA GLU A 460 -24.66 -39.16 50.88
C GLU A 460 -25.73 -38.46 51.71
N ARG A 461 -26.84 -39.15 52.01
CA ARG A 461 -27.85 -38.64 52.95
C ARG A 461 -27.26 -38.62 54.37
N ARG A 462 -27.55 -37.56 55.16
CA ARG A 462 -27.14 -37.44 56.57
C ARG A 462 -27.90 -38.39 57.50
#